data_AF-A0A840EYU8-F1
#
_entry.id   AF-A0A840EYU8-F1
#
_cell.length_a   1.000
_cell.length_b   1.000
_cell.length_c   1.000
_cell.angle_alpha   90.00
_cell.angle_beta   90.00
_cell.angle_gamma   90.00
#
_symmetry.space_group_name_H-M   'P 1'
#
loop_
_entity.id
_entity.type
_entity.pdbx_description
1 polymer ?
#
loop_
_entity_poly.entity_id
_entity_poly.type
_entity_poly.pdbx_seq_one_letter_code
_entity_poly.pdbx_strand_id
1 'polypeptide(L)'
;MKTTSQPPADRRRAPGFREASMHELFIDCCRLGPAPTRGREVFVIAATAVLLAAVLIAVQAGLLFAATAGAIVAAYMIGRWAYGERTVWAAR
;
A
#
# COMPACT_ATOMS: atom_id res chain seq x y z
N MET A 1 -8.97 -35.98 -26.62
CA MET A 1 -8.78 -35.50 -25.24
C MET A 1 -7.60 -34.53 -25.26
N LYS A 2 -7.83 -33.21 -25.35
CA LYS A 2 -6.75 -32.20 -25.43
C LYS A 2 -6.44 -31.72 -24.01
N THR A 3 -5.30 -32.12 -23.49
CA THR A 3 -4.78 -31.65 -22.20
C THR A 3 -4.23 -30.25 -22.41
N THR A 4 -5.00 -29.23 -22.02
CA THR A 4 -4.56 -27.84 -22.05
C THR A 4 -3.51 -27.67 -20.93
N SER A 5 -2.23 -27.71 -21.29
CA SER A 5 -1.12 -27.44 -20.38
C SER A 5 -1.15 -25.96 -19.99
N GLN A 6 -1.78 -25.65 -18.87
CA GLN A 6 -1.73 -24.33 -18.25
C GLN A 6 -0.30 -24.12 -17.74
N PRO A 7 0.44 -23.10 -18.22
CA PRO A 7 1.79 -22.86 -17.73
C PRO A 7 1.77 -22.49 -16.24
N PRO A 8 2.83 -22.81 -15.47
CA PRO A 8 2.86 -22.57 -14.04
C PRO A 8 2.61 -21.09 -13.75
N ALA A 9 1.67 -20.81 -12.84
CA ALA A 9 1.19 -19.47 -12.48
C ALA A 9 2.25 -18.59 -11.79
N ASP A 10 3.52 -19.00 -11.76
CA ASP A 10 4.49 -18.60 -10.74
C ASP A 10 5.52 -17.54 -11.22
N ARG A 11 5.25 -16.83 -12.32
CA ARG A 11 6.10 -15.72 -12.81
C ARG A 11 5.34 -14.50 -13.31
N ARG A 12 4.06 -14.35 -12.96
CA ARG A 12 3.35 -13.11 -13.30
C ARG A 12 3.86 -12.00 -12.41
N ARG A 13 4.67 -11.11 -13.00
CA ARG A 13 4.99 -9.80 -12.42
C ARG A 13 3.70 -9.20 -11.86
N ALA A 14 3.71 -8.83 -10.59
CA ALA A 14 2.55 -8.17 -9.99
C ALA A 14 2.18 -6.93 -10.84
N PRO A 15 0.90 -6.74 -11.19
CA PRO A 15 0.48 -5.64 -12.04
C PRO A 15 0.90 -4.29 -11.43
N GLY A 16 1.39 -3.41 -12.29
CA GLY A 16 1.80 -2.07 -11.90
C GLY A 16 0.61 -1.22 -11.46
N PHE A 17 0.88 -0.04 -10.91
CA PHE A 17 -0.19 0.86 -10.43
C PHE A 17 -1.30 1.12 -11.48
N ARG A 18 -0.94 1.29 -12.75
CA ARG A 18 -1.90 1.55 -13.84
C ARG A 18 -2.68 0.31 -14.31
N GLU A 19 -2.16 -0.88 -14.01
CA GLU A 19 -2.72 -2.16 -14.45
C GLU A 19 -3.51 -2.84 -13.33
N ALA A 20 -3.27 -2.43 -12.08
CA ALA A 20 -3.93 -2.96 -10.91
C ALA A 20 -5.41 -2.61 -10.93
N SER A 21 -6.25 -3.61 -10.68
CA SER A 21 -7.68 -3.40 -10.49
C SER A 21 -7.95 -2.63 -9.19
N MET A 22 -9.09 -1.95 -9.10
CA MET A 22 -9.53 -1.27 -7.87
C MET A 22 -9.58 -2.22 -6.67
N HIS A 23 -9.95 -3.48 -6.90
CA HIS A 23 -9.95 -4.50 -5.86
C HIS A 23 -8.53 -4.74 -5.32
N GLU A 24 -7.53 -4.84 -6.18
CA GLU A 24 -6.14 -5.03 -5.75
C GLU A 24 -5.59 -3.81 -4.99
N LEU A 25 -5.90 -2.60 -5.44
CA LEU A 25 -5.51 -1.38 -4.76
C LEU A 25 -6.16 -1.29 -3.37
N PHE A 26 -7.42 -1.70 -3.24
CA PHE A 26 -8.10 -1.77 -1.95
C PHE A 26 -7.46 -2.79 -1.01
N ILE A 27 -7.15 -3.99 -1.52
CA ILE A 27 -6.47 -5.03 -0.73
C ILE A 27 -5.10 -4.53 -0.25
N ASP A 28 -4.37 -3.75 -1.05
CA ASP A 28 -3.08 -3.19 -0.64
C ASP A 28 -3.20 -2.21 0.53
N CYS A 29 -4.31 -1.44 0.61
CA CYS A 29 -4.59 -0.55 1.73
C CYS A 29 -4.89 -1.32 3.02
N CYS A 30 -5.51 -2.50 2.92
CA CYS A 30 -5.85 -3.32 4.08
C CYS A 30 -4.73 -4.26 4.54
N ARG A 31 -3.72 -4.50 3.70
CA ARG A 31 -2.64 -5.44 4.02
C ARG A 31 -1.62 -4.80 4.96
N LEU A 32 -1.23 -5.52 6.02
CA LEU A 32 -0.14 -5.13 6.91
C LEU A 32 1.22 -5.54 6.31
N GLY A 33 1.74 -4.76 5.37
CA GLY A 33 3.05 -4.96 4.72
C GLY A 33 3.13 -4.31 3.33
N PRO A 34 4.32 -3.97 2.82
CA PRO A 34 4.50 -3.12 1.64
C PRO A 34 3.77 -3.65 0.41
N ALA A 35 3.27 -2.73 -0.41
CA ALA A 35 2.58 -3.07 -1.64
C ALA A 35 3.54 -3.76 -2.64
N PRO A 36 3.01 -4.56 -3.59
CA PRO A 36 3.84 -5.35 -4.51
C PRO A 36 4.76 -4.52 -5.42
N THR A 37 4.45 -3.23 -5.60
CA THR A 37 5.24 -2.29 -6.42
C THR A 37 5.31 -0.91 -5.76
N ARG A 38 6.38 -0.15 -6.03
CA ARG A 38 6.56 1.23 -5.55
C ARG A 38 5.37 2.13 -5.89
N GLY A 39 4.85 2.03 -7.12
CA GLY A 39 3.72 2.85 -7.57
C GLY A 39 2.44 2.58 -6.80
N ARG A 40 2.17 1.31 -6.45
CA ARG A 40 1.01 0.93 -5.64
C ARG A 40 1.16 1.38 -4.19
N GLU A 41 2.37 1.36 -3.66
CA GLU A 41 2.63 1.87 -2.30
C GLU A 41 2.39 3.38 -2.19
N VAL A 42 2.81 4.16 -3.19
CA VAL A 42 2.53 5.61 -3.22
C VAL A 42 1.03 5.88 -3.18
N PHE A 43 0.22 5.06 -3.86
CA PHE A 43 -1.23 5.15 -3.77
C PHE A 43 -1.76 4.85 -2.36
N VAL A 44 -1.27 3.80 -1.69
CA VAL A 44 -1.66 3.47 -0.32
C VAL A 44 -1.32 4.61 0.64
N ILE A 45 -0.14 5.20 0.51
CA ILE A 45 0.29 6.35 1.32
C ILE A 45 -0.64 7.54 1.08
N ALA A 46 -0.93 7.87 -0.18
CA ALA A 46 -1.82 8.97 -0.53
C ALA A 46 -3.25 8.75 0.01
N ALA A 47 -3.81 7.55 -0.17
CA ALA A 47 -5.14 7.19 0.32
C ALA A 47 -5.21 7.28 1.85
N THR A 48 -4.17 6.80 2.55
CA THR A 48 -4.07 6.89 4.01
C THR A 48 -3.98 8.34 4.48
N ALA A 49 -3.19 9.18 3.80
CA ALA A 49 -3.07 10.60 4.13
C ALA A 49 -4.41 11.35 3.98
N VAL A 50 -5.16 11.06 2.90
CA VAL A 50 -6.49 11.64 2.68
C VAL A 50 -7.48 11.18 3.75
N LEU A 51 -7.49 9.89 4.09
CA LEU A 51 -8.37 9.35 5.13
C LEU A 51 -8.06 9.96 6.50
N LEU A 52 -6.77 10.06 6.84
CA LEU A 52 -6.33 10.68 8.09
C LEU A 52 -6.77 12.15 8.14
N ALA A 53 -6.57 12.91 7.07
CA ALA A 53 -7.04 14.29 6.98
C ALA A 53 -8.56 14.41 7.17
N ALA A 54 -9.34 13.54 6.54
CA ALA A 54 -10.79 13.52 6.69
C ALA A 54 -11.22 13.24 8.14
N VAL A 55 -10.56 12.29 8.82
CA VAL A 55 -10.81 12.00 10.24
C VAL A 55 -10.48 13.21 11.13
N LEU A 56 -9.33 13.86 10.90
CA LEU A 56 -8.93 15.02 11.70
C LEU A 56 -9.88 16.19 11.53
N ILE A 57 -10.38 16.43 10.31
CA ILE A 57 -11.41 17.46 10.03
C ILE A 57 -12.72 17.11 10.73
N ALA A 58 -13.19 15.86 10.60
CA ALA A 58 -14.48 15.42 11.16
C ALA A 58 -14.52 15.46 12.69
N VAL A 59 -13.41 15.10 13.34
CA VAL A 59 -13.29 15.06 14.79
C VAL A 59 -12.91 16.43 15.38
N GLN A 60 -12.55 17.41 14.54
CA GLN A 60 -11.98 18.69 14.95
C GLN A 60 -10.83 18.50 15.95
N ALA A 61 -9.97 17.53 15.65
CA ALA A 61 -8.96 17.07 16.59
C ALA A 61 -8.05 18.22 17.05
N GLY A 62 -7.85 18.32 18.36
CA GLY A 62 -6.87 19.24 18.93
C GLY A 62 -5.47 18.99 18.39
N LEU A 63 -4.66 20.04 18.29
CA LEU A 63 -3.34 20.01 17.65
C LEU A 63 -2.42 18.89 18.18
N LEU A 64 -2.45 18.63 19.50
CA LEU A 64 -1.67 17.56 20.11
C LEU A 64 -2.11 16.17 19.63
N PHE A 65 -3.42 15.92 19.57
CA PHE A 65 -3.93 14.64 19.07
C PHE A 65 -3.58 14.45 17.59
N ALA A 66 -3.77 15.48 16.77
CA ALA A 66 -3.41 15.46 15.36
C ALA A 66 -1.92 15.18 15.15
N ALA A 67 -1.05 15.83 15.94
CA ALA A 67 0.38 15.63 15.88
C ALA A 67 0.78 14.20 16.29
N THR A 68 0.24 13.68 17.39
CA THR A 68 0.55 12.31 17.85
C THR A 68 0.06 11.26 16.87
N ALA A 69 -1.19 11.35 16.42
CA ALA A 69 -1.75 10.41 15.43
C ALA A 69 -0.98 10.48 14.11
N GLY A 70 -0.69 11.69 13.62
CA GLY A 70 0.10 11.91 12.42
C GLY A 70 1.51 11.32 12.53
N ALA A 71 2.19 11.50 13.67
CA ALA A 71 3.52 10.93 13.89
C ALA A 71 3.52 9.40 13.87
N ILE A 72 2.53 8.76 14.49
CA ILE A 72 2.39 7.29 14.50
C ILE A 72 2.17 6.77 13.07
N VAL A 73 1.23 7.37 12.34
CA VAL A 73 0.94 6.98 10.96
C VAL A 73 2.16 7.20 10.06
N ALA A 74 2.85 8.34 10.19
CA ALA A 74 4.06 8.63 9.43
C ALA A 74 5.18 7.61 9.72
N ALA A 75 5.43 7.28 10.98
CA ALA A 75 6.42 6.29 11.37
C ALA A 75 6.10 4.90 10.77
N TYR A 76 4.83 4.50 10.80
CA TYR A 76 4.38 3.25 10.18
C TYR A 76 4.60 3.26 8.65
N MET A 77 4.24 4.34 7.96
CA MET A 77 4.42 4.49 6.51
C MET A 77 5.91 4.45 6.11
N ILE A 78 6.78 5.10 6.89
CA ILE A 78 8.25 5.07 6.68
C ILE A 78 8.78 3.65 6.85
N GLY A 79 8.39 2.95 7.93
CA GLY A 79 8.84 1.58 8.19
C GLY A 79 8.43 0.62 7.07
N ARG A 80 7.18 0.74 6.60
CA ARG A 80 6.65 -0.03 5.48
C ARG A 80 7.41 0.26 4.18
N TRP A 81 7.69 1.53 3.88
CA TRP A 81 8.49 1.92 2.71
C TRP A 81 9.90 1.34 2.77
N ALA A 82 10.61 1.51 3.89
CA ALA A 82 11.96 1.03 4.08
C ALA A 82 12.05 -0.50 3.96
N TYR A 83 11.07 -1.23 4.50
CA TYR A 83 10.99 -2.68 4.34
C TYR A 83 10.71 -3.06 2.87
N GLY A 84 9.79 -2.35 2.20
CA GLY A 84 9.50 -2.51 0.78
C GLY A 84 10.74 -2.34 -0.10
N GLU A 85 11.52 -1.28 0.13
CA GLU A 85 12.78 -1.06 -0.60
C GLU A 85 13.77 -2.20 -0.39
N ARG A 86 13.97 -2.62 0.86
CA ARG A 86 15.02 -3.60 1.21
C ARG A 86 14.71 -5.03 0.77
N THR A 87 13.44 -5.42 0.75
CA THR A 87 13.07 -6.84 0.64
C THR A 87 12.17 -7.16 -0.54
N VAL A 88 11.28 -6.23 -0.94
CA VAL A 88 10.25 -6.51 -1.95
C VAL A 88 10.59 -5.93 -3.31
N TRP A 89 11.14 -4.71 -3.34
CA TRP A 89 11.42 -3.99 -4.57
C TRP A 89 12.89 -4.04 -4.99
N ALA A 90 13.84 -4.26 -4.08
CA ALA A 90 15.25 -4.48 -4.44
C ALA A 90 15.51 -5.86 -5.06
N ALA A 91 14.66 -6.85 -4.78
CA ALA A 91 14.81 -8.23 -5.26
C ALA A 91 14.14 -8.49 -6.63
N ARG A 92 13.67 -7.45 -7.32
CA ARG A 92 12.96 -7.54 -8.62
C ARG A 92 13.68 -6.74 -9.69
#